data_AF-A1QYY3-F1
#
_entry.id   AF-A1QYY3-F1
#
_cell.length_a   1.000
_cell.length_b   1.000
_cell.length_c   1.000
_cell.angle_alpha   90.00
_cell.angle_beta   90.00
_cell.angle_gamma   90.00
#
_symmetry.space_group_name_H-M   'P 1'
#
loop_
_entity.id
_entity.type
_entity.pdbx_description
1 polymer ?
#
loop_
_entity_poly.entity_id
_entity_poly.type
_entity_poly.pdbx_seq_one_letter_code
_entity_poly.pdbx_strand_id
1 'polypeptide(L)'
;MARVKNGIVHVARRKKILKKTKGFWGTKKSNYKKAKDTLRKGMMYATRDRKTRKRDFRSLWIVRISAALTGMGINYSKFFESLKKSNIKLNRKILSNLAIEDIETFKKIVYEIKN
;
A
#
# COMPACT_ATOMS: atom_id res chain seq x y z
N MET A 1 6.53 -37.82 37.65
CA MET A 1 5.96 -36.67 36.89
C MET A 1 4.44 -36.81 36.84
N ALA A 2 3.68 -35.74 37.11
CA ALA A 2 2.22 -35.78 37.02
C ALA A 2 1.73 -35.74 35.55
N ARG A 3 0.73 -36.57 35.19
CA ARG A 3 0.14 -36.61 33.84
C ARG A 3 -0.75 -35.38 33.61
N VAL A 4 -0.39 -34.52 32.67
CA VAL A 4 -1.20 -33.34 32.27
C VAL A 4 -2.03 -33.64 31.02
N LYS A 5 -3.33 -33.33 31.05
CA LYS A 5 -4.26 -33.50 29.90
C LYS A 5 -4.21 -32.27 28.98
N ASN A 6 -3.92 -32.47 27.70
CA ASN A 6 -3.74 -31.38 26.72
C ASN A 6 -4.99 -31.01 25.88
N GLY A 7 -6.14 -31.69 26.08
CA GLY A 7 -7.31 -31.55 25.22
C GLY A 7 -7.86 -30.12 25.10
N ILE A 8 -8.03 -29.44 26.25
CA ILE A 8 -8.58 -28.08 26.32
C ILE A 8 -7.64 -27.08 25.62
N VAL A 9 -6.33 -27.19 25.88
CA VAL A 9 -5.30 -26.34 25.26
C VAL A 9 -5.28 -26.53 23.74
N HIS A 10 -5.41 -27.78 23.27
CA HIS A 10 -5.45 -28.08 21.84
C HIS A 10 -6.69 -27.45 21.16
N VAL A 11 -7.86 -27.57 21.77
CA VAL A 11 -9.11 -26.97 21.27
C VAL A 11 -9.01 -25.44 21.23
N ALA A 12 -8.48 -24.81 22.27
CA ALA A 12 -8.28 -23.36 22.33
C ALA A 12 -7.36 -22.87 21.20
N ARG A 13 -6.22 -23.55 20.99
CA ARG A 13 -5.29 -23.25 19.88
C ARG A 13 -5.96 -23.40 18.52
N ARG A 14 -6.71 -24.48 18.31
CA ARG A 14 -7.47 -24.72 17.06
C ARG A 14 -8.47 -23.59 16.80
N LYS A 15 -9.30 -23.25 17.79
CA LYS A 15 -10.29 -22.16 17.69
C LYS A 15 -9.64 -20.81 17.39
N LYS A 16 -8.48 -20.49 17.99
CA LYS A 16 -7.71 -19.27 17.71
C LYS A 16 -7.30 -19.14 16.24
N ILE A 17 -6.81 -20.23 15.63
CA ILE A 17 -6.45 -20.25 14.21
C ILE A 17 -7.69 -20.13 13.33
N LEU A 18 -8.74 -20.91 13.60
CA LEU A 18 -9.98 -20.87 12.82
C LEU A 18 -10.66 -19.49 12.85
N LYS A 19 -10.58 -18.77 13.98
CA LYS A 19 -11.08 -17.39 14.09
C LYS A 19 -10.34 -16.43 13.14
N LYS A 20 -9.02 -16.60 12.95
CA LYS A 20 -8.22 -15.80 12.03
C LYS A 20 -8.43 -16.15 10.56
N THR A 21 -8.93 -17.35 10.28
CA THR A 21 -9.16 -17.86 8.92
C THR A 21 -10.63 -17.80 8.48
N LYS A 22 -11.47 -17.06 9.21
CA LYS A 22 -12.84 -16.78 8.76
C LYS A 22 -12.79 -16.05 7.41
N GLY A 23 -13.69 -16.44 6.49
CA GLY A 23 -13.78 -15.87 5.14
C GLY A 23 -12.95 -16.57 4.06
N PHE A 24 -11.97 -17.43 4.41
CA PHE A 24 -11.26 -18.19 3.38
C PHE A 24 -12.15 -19.22 2.68
N TRP A 25 -11.87 -19.44 1.40
CA TRP A 25 -12.64 -20.34 0.55
C TRP A 25 -12.52 -21.82 0.94
N GLY A 26 -13.62 -22.56 0.77
CA GLY A 26 -13.69 -24.01 0.98
C GLY A 26 -13.27 -24.43 2.40
N THR A 27 -12.40 -25.43 2.46
CA THR A 27 -11.95 -26.04 3.74
C THR A 27 -10.90 -25.23 4.49
N LYS A 28 -10.40 -24.13 3.93
CA LYS A 28 -9.35 -23.30 4.56
C LYS A 28 -9.85 -22.52 5.79
N LYS A 29 -11.17 -22.36 5.94
CA LYS A 29 -11.81 -21.76 7.13
C LYS A 29 -12.19 -22.77 8.22
N SER A 30 -12.25 -24.07 7.91
CA SER A 30 -12.78 -25.12 8.80
C SER A 30 -11.75 -26.18 9.23
N ASN A 31 -10.87 -26.60 8.32
CA ASN A 31 -9.83 -27.59 8.58
C ASN A 31 -8.59 -26.92 9.18
N TYR A 32 -8.21 -27.30 10.40
CA TYR A 32 -7.08 -26.72 11.14
C TYR A 32 -5.75 -26.78 10.39
N LYS A 33 -5.43 -27.90 9.74
CA LYS A 33 -4.16 -28.08 9.02
C LYS A 33 -4.07 -27.06 7.87
N LYS A 34 -5.10 -27.04 7.00
CA LYS A 34 -5.21 -26.09 5.89
C LYS A 34 -5.29 -24.63 6.34
N ALA A 35 -6.00 -24.36 7.44
CA ALA A 35 -6.12 -23.03 8.03
C ALA A 35 -4.76 -22.50 8.50
N LYS A 36 -3.96 -23.33 9.18
CA LYS A 36 -2.61 -22.95 9.64
C LYS A 36 -1.70 -22.56 8.47
N ASP A 37 -1.68 -23.35 7.41
CA ASP A 37 -0.84 -23.09 6.23
C ASP A 37 -1.28 -21.84 5.48
N THR A 38 -2.60 -21.68 5.30
CA THR A 38 -3.20 -20.50 4.65
C THR A 38 -2.89 -19.23 5.45
N LEU A 39 -3.04 -19.29 6.78
CA LEU A 39 -2.76 -18.17 7.66
C LEU A 39 -1.29 -17.76 7.59
N ARG A 40 -0.36 -18.72 7.60
CA ARG A 40 1.09 -18.46 7.44
C ARG A 40 1.39 -17.75 6.12
N LYS A 41 0.82 -18.23 5.01
CA LYS A 41 0.96 -17.59 3.69
C LYS A 41 0.37 -16.18 3.68
N GLY A 42 -0.80 -15.99 4.30
CA GLY A 42 -1.44 -14.68 4.44
C GLY A 42 -0.59 -13.67 5.20
N MET A 43 0.07 -14.08 6.29
CA MET A 43 0.99 -13.20 7.03
C MET A 43 2.25 -12.84 6.23
N MET A 44 2.77 -13.79 5.45
CA MET A 44 3.90 -13.54 4.55
C MET A 44 3.52 -12.49 3.49
N TYR A 45 2.36 -12.64 2.85
CA TYR A 45 1.84 -11.66 1.88
C TYR A 45 1.55 -10.31 2.52
N ALA A 46 0.92 -10.26 3.69
CA ALA A 46 0.68 -9.01 4.40
C ALA A 46 1.98 -8.22 4.63
N THR A 47 3.08 -8.90 4.95
CA THR A 47 4.38 -8.25 5.17
C THR A 47 5.03 -7.76 3.88
N ARG A 48 4.97 -8.55 2.81
CA ARG A 48 5.38 -8.14 1.47
C ARG A 48 4.56 -6.95 0.99
N ASP A 49 3.24 -7.04 1.07
CA ASP A 49 2.30 -6.08 0.48
C ASP A 49 2.26 -4.76 1.26
N ARG A 50 2.62 -4.73 2.56
CA ARG A 50 2.91 -3.46 3.26
C ARG A 50 4.06 -2.68 2.60
N LYS A 51 5.07 -3.36 2.06
CA LYS A 51 6.18 -2.74 1.32
C LYS A 51 5.76 -2.39 -0.11
N THR A 52 5.04 -3.29 -0.79
CA THR A 52 4.52 -3.07 -2.16
C THR A 52 3.56 -1.89 -2.22
N ARG A 53 2.60 -1.79 -1.28
CA ARG A 53 1.62 -0.70 -1.19
C ARG A 53 2.26 0.69 -1.25
N LYS A 54 3.44 0.87 -0.63
CA LYS A 54 4.17 2.15 -0.69
C LYS A 54 4.64 2.49 -2.12
N ARG A 55 5.03 1.48 -2.90
CA ARG A 55 5.43 1.61 -4.30
C ARG A 55 4.22 1.82 -5.20
N ASP A 56 3.13 1.10 -4.94
CA ASP A 56 1.88 1.22 -5.70
C ASP A 56 1.30 2.64 -5.60
N PHE A 57 1.22 3.19 -4.38
CA PHE A 57 0.79 4.58 -4.19
C PHE A 57 1.74 5.59 -4.84
N ARG A 58 3.06 5.35 -4.76
CA ARG A 58 4.02 6.21 -5.44
C ARG A 58 3.81 6.19 -6.96
N SER A 59 3.59 5.01 -7.55
CA SER A 59 3.29 4.86 -8.97
C SER A 59 2.02 5.62 -9.34
N LEU A 60 0.94 5.44 -8.57
CA LEU A 60 -0.32 6.16 -8.75
C LEU A 60 -0.14 7.68 -8.73
N TRP A 61 0.62 8.21 -7.77
CA TRP A 61 0.89 9.65 -7.70
C TRP A 61 1.66 10.16 -8.91
N ILE A 62 2.62 9.40 -9.42
CA ILE A 62 3.37 9.75 -10.63
C ILE A 62 2.44 9.81 -11.84
N VAL A 63 1.57 8.81 -12.01
CA VAL A 63 0.60 8.76 -13.11
C VAL A 63 -0.33 9.98 -13.05
N ARG A 64 -0.86 10.31 -11.87
CA ARG A 64 -1.73 11.48 -11.66
C ARG A 64 -1.04 12.80 -11.98
N ILE A 65 0.18 13.00 -11.48
CA ILE A 65 0.98 14.20 -11.77
C ILE A 65 1.29 14.28 -13.27
N SER A 66 1.67 13.16 -13.89
CA SER A 66 1.95 13.11 -15.32
C SER A 66 0.72 13.51 -16.14
N ALA A 67 -0.46 13.02 -15.79
CA ALA A 67 -1.71 13.39 -16.46
C ALA A 67 -2.01 14.89 -16.33
N ALA A 68 -1.81 15.48 -15.15
CA ALA A 68 -2.00 16.91 -14.93
C ALA A 68 -1.01 17.78 -15.72
N LEU A 69 0.26 17.34 -15.84
CA LEU A 69 1.29 18.04 -16.59
C LEU A 69 1.12 17.93 -18.12
N THR A 70 0.54 16.83 -18.60
CA THR A 70 0.23 16.65 -20.03
C THR A 70 -0.64 17.80 -20.56
N GLY A 71 -1.62 18.26 -19.77
CA GLY A 71 -2.46 19.41 -20.14
C GLY A 71 -1.70 20.75 -20.23
N MET A 72 -0.49 20.82 -19.67
CA MET A 72 0.40 22.00 -19.71
C MET A 72 1.58 21.81 -20.67
N GLY A 73 1.65 20.68 -21.39
CA GLY A 73 2.73 20.36 -22.32
C GLY A 73 4.07 20.01 -21.64
N ILE A 74 4.07 19.64 -20.36
CA ILE A 74 5.30 19.35 -19.60
C ILE A 74 5.39 17.84 -19.33
N ASN A 75 6.57 17.26 -19.52
CA ASN A 75 6.82 15.87 -19.14
C ASN A 75 7.17 15.78 -17.64
N TYR A 76 6.62 14.79 -16.94
CA TYR A 76 6.91 14.49 -15.54
C TYR A 76 8.43 14.42 -15.22
N SER A 77 9.24 13.83 -16.11
CA SER A 77 10.70 13.75 -15.89
C SER A 77 11.34 15.14 -15.81
N LYS A 78 10.98 16.02 -16.75
CA LYS A 78 11.45 17.41 -16.79
C LYS A 78 10.95 18.20 -15.58
N PHE A 79 9.67 18.06 -15.24
CA PHE A 79 9.09 18.71 -14.06
C PHE A 79 9.81 18.33 -12.76
N PHE A 80 10.08 17.03 -12.56
CA PHE A 80 10.76 16.57 -11.35
C PHE A 80 12.23 16.96 -11.30
N GLU A 81 12.89 17.08 -12.46
CA GLU A 81 14.23 17.65 -12.56
C GLU A 81 14.25 19.12 -12.17
N SER A 82 13.33 19.93 -12.69
CA SER A 82 13.22 21.35 -12.35
C SER A 82 12.86 21.56 -10.88
N LEU A 83 11.95 20.76 -10.30
CA LEU A 83 11.67 20.77 -8.85
C LEU A 83 12.94 20.59 -8.00
N LYS A 84 13.84 19.71 -8.43
CA LYS A 84 15.11 19.45 -7.75
C LYS A 84 16.07 20.64 -7.91
N LYS A 85 16.10 21.27 -9.08
CA LYS A 85 16.91 22.48 -9.37
C LYS A 85 16.45 23.67 -8.53
N SER A 86 15.15 23.88 -8.38
CA SER A 86 14.56 24.97 -7.57
C SER A 86 14.57 24.68 -6.05
N ASN A 87 15.17 23.57 -5.60
CA ASN A 87 15.25 23.14 -4.20
C ASN A 87 13.88 22.98 -3.49
N ILE A 88 12.81 22.73 -4.26
CA ILE A 88 11.45 22.54 -3.73
C ILE A 88 11.29 21.09 -3.25
N LYS A 89 11.18 20.91 -1.94
CA LYS A 89 11.08 19.59 -1.29
C LYS A 89 9.64 19.06 -1.18
N LEU A 90 8.82 19.29 -2.20
CA LEU A 90 7.44 18.78 -2.22
C LEU A 90 7.39 17.28 -2.54
N ASN A 91 6.64 16.54 -1.74
CA ASN A 91 6.46 15.11 -1.95
C ASN A 91 5.41 14.85 -3.07
N ARG A 92 5.48 13.68 -3.68
CA ARG A 92 4.55 13.29 -4.76
C ARG A 92 3.10 13.14 -4.29
N LYS A 93 2.89 12.82 -3.01
CA LYS A 93 1.54 12.69 -2.44
C LYS A 93 0.83 14.05 -2.47
N ILE A 94 1.49 15.10 -1.98
CA ILE A 94 0.99 16.46 -1.92
C ILE A 94 0.81 17.00 -3.34
N LEU A 95 1.81 16.86 -4.21
CA LEU A 95 1.70 17.28 -5.62
C LEU A 95 0.53 16.60 -6.34
N SER A 96 0.33 15.30 -6.12
CA SER A 96 -0.81 14.57 -6.67
C SER A 96 -2.14 15.01 -6.06
N ASN A 97 -2.18 15.48 -4.80
CA ASN A 97 -3.41 15.95 -4.19
C ASN A 97 -3.77 17.33 -4.72
N LEU A 98 -2.79 18.24 -4.79
CA LEU A 98 -2.95 19.57 -5.40
C LEU A 98 -3.44 19.44 -6.84
N ALA A 99 -2.86 18.55 -7.64
CA ALA A 99 -3.30 18.32 -9.00
C ALA A 99 -4.78 17.87 -9.14
N ILE A 100 -5.41 17.37 -8.07
CA ILE A 100 -6.81 16.91 -8.06
C ILE A 100 -7.73 17.94 -7.40
N GLU A 101 -7.36 18.43 -6.21
CA GLU A 101 -8.20 19.27 -5.37
C GLU A 101 -8.10 20.76 -5.72
N ASP A 102 -6.91 21.23 -6.13
CA ASP A 102 -6.62 22.64 -6.41
C ASP A 102 -5.66 22.77 -7.59
N ILE A 103 -6.23 22.67 -8.78
CA ILE A 103 -5.49 22.70 -10.05
C ILE A 103 -4.84 24.08 -10.27
N GLU A 104 -5.43 25.16 -9.77
CA GLU A 104 -4.89 26.52 -9.84
C GLU A 104 -3.57 26.64 -9.07
N THR A 105 -3.51 26.14 -7.83
CA THR A 105 -2.25 26.10 -7.06
C THR A 105 -1.22 25.19 -7.73
N PHE A 106 -1.64 24.04 -8.26
CA PHE A 106 -0.73 23.16 -9.00
C PHE A 106 -0.14 23.86 -10.24
N LYS A 107 -0.96 24.58 -11.02
CA LYS A 107 -0.50 25.39 -12.17
C LYS A 107 0.52 26.45 -11.75
N LYS A 108 0.26 27.19 -10.66
CA LYS A 108 1.20 28.21 -10.14
C LYS A 108 2.58 27.61 -9.85
N ILE A 109 2.61 26.46 -9.16
CA ILE A 109 3.85 25.74 -8.87
C ILE A 109 4.57 25.36 -10.17
N VAL A 110 3.84 24.83 -11.15
CA VAL A 110 4.42 24.43 -12.44
C VAL A 110 5.01 25.62 -13.20
N TYR A 111 4.34 26.78 -13.20
CA TYR A 111 4.84 28.00 -13.84
C TYR A 111 6.04 28.60 -13.11
N GLU A 112 6.06 28.59 -11.77
CA GLU A 112 7.19 29.07 -10.96
C GLU A 112 8.47 28.27 -11.25
N ILE A 113 8.34 26.98 -11.52
CA ILE A 113 9.45 26.05 -11.77
C ILE A 113 9.97 26.09 -13.22
N LYS A 114 9.16 26.61 -14.15
CA LYS A 114 9.56 26.74 -15.56
C LYS A 114 10.61 27.84 -15.75
N ASN A 115 10.65 28.80 -14.82
CA ASN A 115 11.64 29.87 -14.74
C ASN A 115 12.87 29.42 -13.95
#